data_AF-A0A523DUA5-F1
#
_entry.id   AF-A0A523DUA5-F1
#
_cell.length_a   1.000
_cell.length_b   1.000
_cell.length_c   1.000
_cell.angle_alpha   90.00
_cell.angle_beta   90.00
_cell.angle_gamma   90.00
#
_symmetry.space_group_name_H-M   'P 1'
#
loop_
_entity.id
_entity.type
_entity.pdbx_description
1 polymer ?
#
loop_
_entity_poly.entity_id
_entity_poly.type
_entity_poly.pdbx_seq_one_letter_code
_entity_poly.pdbx_strand_id
1 'polypeptide(L)'
;MSEYEDAQLILQFYSLRRESRLREARAFVLGRLRAKTVDELNELCPPGSEENASFRQVVSYWDMISAIVKRDTVEKELFFETNSEITVVWEKVKHLVPGLRVQFGNPAFLESFEQIATEREAYLNAKVPGYLESLRERLGT
;
A
#
# COMPACT_ATOMS: atom_id res chain seq x y z
N MET A 1 2.63 -24.72 -5.10
CA MET A 1 2.66 -24.33 -3.69
C MET A 1 1.37 -24.84 -3.07
N SER A 2 1.43 -25.41 -1.88
CA SER A 2 0.25 -25.90 -1.18
C SER A 2 -0.51 -24.73 -0.56
N GLU A 3 -1.84 -24.85 -0.45
CA GLU A 3 -2.71 -23.85 0.22
C GLU A 3 -2.21 -23.52 1.64
N TYR A 4 -1.55 -24.48 2.29
CA TYR A 4 -0.91 -24.28 3.60
C TYR A 4 0.25 -23.27 3.55
N GLU A 5 1.13 -23.35 2.55
CA GLU A 5 2.27 -22.43 2.39
C GLU A 5 1.79 -21.00 2.14
N ASP A 6 0.74 -20.83 1.32
CA ASP A 6 0.11 -19.54 1.07
C ASP A 6 -0.47 -18.95 2.37
N ALA A 7 -1.21 -19.75 3.14
CA ALA A 7 -1.73 -19.32 4.44
C ALA A 7 -0.60 -18.93 5.42
N GLN A 8 0.50 -19.68 5.44
CA GLN A 8 1.67 -19.35 6.27
C GLN A 8 2.30 -18.02 5.86
N LEU A 9 2.47 -17.76 4.57
CA LEU A 9 3.01 -16.48 4.08
C LEU A 9 2.09 -15.30 4.46
N ILE A 10 0.77 -15.46 4.31
CA ILE A 10 -0.19 -14.43 4.74
C ILE A 10 -0.07 -14.15 6.25
N LEU A 11 0.06 -15.19 7.08
CA LEU A 11 0.25 -15.03 8.51
C LEU A 11 1.58 -14.35 8.85
N GLN A 12 2.63 -14.61 8.09
CA GLN A 12 3.92 -13.94 8.22
C GLN A 12 3.82 -12.44 7.86
N PHE A 13 3.16 -12.09 6.74
CA PHE A 13 2.89 -10.70 6.39
C PHE A 13 2.11 -10.00 7.50
N TYR A 14 1.05 -10.63 8.01
CA TYR A 14 0.30 -10.08 9.13
C TYR A 14 1.16 -9.89 10.39
N SER A 15 2.07 -10.83 10.70
CA SER A 15 3.00 -10.70 11.81
C SER A 15 3.91 -9.47 11.65
N LEU A 16 4.47 -9.25 10.46
CA LEU A 16 5.28 -8.07 10.16
C LEU A 16 4.49 -6.77 10.34
N ARG A 17 3.23 -6.68 9.87
CA ARG A 17 2.37 -5.49 10.10
C ARG A 17 2.10 -5.15 11.56
N ARG A 18 2.32 -6.12 12.46
CA ARG A 18 2.13 -5.95 13.91
C ARG A 18 3.40 -5.53 14.63
N GLU A 19 4.56 -5.55 13.98
CA GLU A 19 5.78 -5.00 14.55
C GLU A 19 5.54 -3.52 14.95
N SER A 20 6.04 -3.13 16.12
CA SER A 20 5.79 -1.82 16.73
C SER A 20 6.05 -0.64 15.78
N ARG A 21 7.23 -0.58 15.16
CA ARG A 21 7.61 0.53 14.30
C ARG A 21 6.74 0.60 13.05
N LEU A 22 6.41 -0.54 12.43
CA LEU A 22 5.51 -0.57 11.27
C LEU A 22 4.06 -0.24 11.67
N ARG A 23 3.59 -0.64 12.86
CA ARG A 23 2.26 -0.27 13.35
C ARG A 23 2.13 1.23 13.55
N GLU A 24 3.13 1.87 14.12
CA GLU A 24 3.18 3.34 14.27
C GLU A 24 3.21 4.04 12.90
N ALA A 25 4.02 3.53 11.97
CA ALA A 25 4.10 4.06 10.62
C ALA A 25 2.75 3.99 9.89
N ARG A 26 2.05 2.86 10.01
CA ARG A 26 0.72 2.65 9.46
C ARG A 26 -0.30 3.60 10.08
N ALA A 27 -0.25 3.82 11.40
CA ALA A 27 -1.12 4.79 12.07
C ALA A 27 -0.93 6.21 11.51
N PHE A 28 0.33 6.60 11.24
CA PHE A 28 0.63 7.86 10.56
C PHE A 28 0.04 7.91 9.14
N VAL A 29 0.31 6.93 8.29
CA VAL A 29 -0.18 6.93 6.90
C VAL A 29 -1.71 6.92 6.84
N LEU A 30 -2.37 6.12 7.69
CA LEU A 30 -3.83 6.00 7.67
C LEU A 30 -4.54 7.20 8.32
N GLY A 31 -4.00 7.75 9.41
CA GLY A 31 -4.67 8.80 10.18
C GLY A 31 -4.21 10.24 9.89
N ARG A 32 -2.96 10.43 9.45
CA ARG A 32 -2.31 11.75 9.39
C ARG A 32 -1.78 12.14 8.01
N LEU A 33 -1.54 11.19 7.10
CA LEU A 33 -1.15 11.52 5.72
C LEU A 33 -2.33 12.14 4.97
N ARG A 34 -2.18 13.43 4.61
CA ARG A 34 -3.19 14.26 3.94
C ARG A 34 -2.69 14.98 2.69
N ALA A 35 -1.41 14.84 2.37
CA ALA A 35 -0.78 15.50 1.23
C ALA A 35 -1.45 15.11 -0.10
N LYS A 36 -1.80 16.12 -0.90
CA LYS A 36 -2.38 16.01 -2.24
C LYS A 36 -1.37 16.28 -3.34
N THR A 37 -0.24 16.90 -2.99
CA THR A 37 0.88 17.13 -3.91
C THR A 37 2.18 16.60 -3.32
N VAL A 38 3.20 16.45 -4.17
CA VAL A 38 4.53 16.06 -3.72
C VAL A 38 5.17 17.14 -2.85
N ASP A 39 4.89 18.41 -3.11
CA ASP A 39 5.38 19.52 -2.29
C ASP A 39 4.77 19.47 -0.88
N GLU A 40 3.45 19.29 -0.76
CA GLU A 40 2.78 19.09 0.54
C GLU A 40 3.30 17.84 1.26
N LEU A 41 3.64 16.78 0.50
CA LEU A 41 4.25 15.59 1.08
C LEU A 41 5.66 15.90 1.62
N ASN A 42 6.48 16.68 0.91
CA ASN A 42 7.81 17.07 1.35
C ASN A 42 7.76 17.99 2.58
N GLU A 43 6.75 18.86 2.68
CA GLU A 43 6.50 19.69 3.86
C GLU A 43 6.05 18.84 5.07
N LEU A 44 5.13 17.89 4.85
CA LEU A 44 4.60 17.01 5.90
C LEU A 44 5.60 15.93 6.33
N CYS A 45 6.44 15.47 5.40
CA CYS A 45 7.43 14.42 5.57
C CYS A 45 8.83 14.89 5.15
N PRO A 46 9.44 15.89 5.82
CA PRO A 46 10.75 16.40 5.44
C PRO A 46 11.83 15.29 5.47
N PRO A 47 12.82 15.32 4.56
CA PRO A 47 13.91 14.35 4.58
C PRO A 47 14.57 14.25 5.96
N GLY A 48 14.65 13.03 6.49
CA GLY A 48 15.21 12.76 7.82
C GLY A 48 14.23 12.84 9.00
N SER A 49 12.97 13.24 8.76
CA SER A 49 11.94 13.25 9.81
C SER A 49 11.35 11.86 10.08
N GLU A 50 10.70 11.70 11.24
CA GLU A 50 9.97 10.46 11.58
C GLU A 50 8.76 10.21 10.68
N GLU A 51 8.11 11.27 10.19
CA GLU A 51 7.04 11.19 9.19
C GLU A 51 7.57 10.66 7.87
N ASN A 52 8.74 11.13 7.42
CA ASN A 52 9.39 10.63 6.22
C ASN A 52 9.79 9.16 6.38
N ALA A 53 10.39 8.80 7.52
CA ALA A 53 10.70 7.40 7.83
C ALA A 53 9.44 6.53 7.83
N SER A 54 8.35 7.01 8.44
CA SER A 54 7.07 6.29 8.49
C SER A 54 6.42 6.13 7.13
N PHE A 55 6.38 7.19 6.31
CA PHE A 55 5.88 7.13 4.94
C PHE A 55 6.65 6.09 4.13
N ARG A 56 7.98 6.19 4.10
CA ARG A 56 8.83 5.24 3.37
C ARG A 56 8.67 3.81 3.88
N GLN A 57 8.56 3.61 5.20
CA GLN A 57 8.39 2.30 5.81
C GLN A 57 7.11 1.62 5.32
N VAL A 58 5.99 2.34 5.26
CA VAL A 58 4.70 1.77 4.82
C VAL A 58 4.69 1.47 3.33
N VAL A 59 5.11 2.43 2.48
CA VAL A 59 5.03 2.23 1.02
C VAL A 59 6.00 1.16 0.54
N SER A 60 7.21 1.09 1.11
CA SER A 60 8.19 0.05 0.76
C SER A 60 7.77 -1.34 1.27
N TYR A 61 7.13 -1.41 2.43
CA TYR A 61 6.55 -2.67 2.94
C TYR A 61 5.49 -3.23 1.99
N TRP A 62 4.56 -2.39 1.54
CA TRP A 62 3.51 -2.82 0.62
C TRP A 62 4.07 -3.15 -0.77
N ASP A 63 5.02 -2.37 -1.29
CA ASP A 63 5.67 -2.66 -2.57
C ASP A 63 6.45 -3.99 -2.55
N MET A 64 7.16 -4.29 -1.46
CA MET A 64 7.85 -5.57 -1.27
C MET A 64 6.86 -6.74 -1.28
N ILE A 65 5.76 -6.65 -0.54
CA ILE A 65 4.74 -7.71 -0.53
C ILE A 65 4.09 -7.86 -1.89
N SER A 66 3.75 -6.75 -2.55
CA SER A 66 3.21 -6.76 -3.90
C SER A 66 4.19 -7.41 -4.89
N ALA A 67 5.49 -7.22 -4.74
CA ALA A 67 6.49 -7.91 -5.56
C ALA A 67 6.52 -9.43 -5.32
N ILE A 68 6.23 -9.90 -4.10
CA ILE A 68 6.11 -11.32 -3.78
C ILE A 68 4.83 -11.90 -4.42
N VAL A 69 3.70 -11.21 -4.26
CA VAL A 69 2.39 -11.60 -4.83
C VAL A 69 2.42 -11.60 -6.36
N LYS A 70 3.06 -10.58 -6.97
CA LYS A 70 3.22 -10.45 -8.43
C LYS A 70 3.94 -11.65 -9.07
N ARG A 71 4.73 -12.39 -8.29
CA ARG A 71 5.48 -13.57 -8.73
C ARG A 71 4.72 -14.88 -8.51
N ASP A 72 3.42 -14.80 -8.19
CA ASP A 72 2.56 -15.93 -7.84
C ASP A 72 3.15 -16.77 -6.69
N THR A 73 3.90 -16.12 -5.78
CA THR A 73 4.45 -16.73 -4.57
C THR A 73 3.40 -16.88 -3.47
N VAL A 74 2.20 -16.33 -3.67
CA VAL A 74 1.02 -16.54 -2.83
C VAL A 74 -0.20 -16.37 -3.74
N GLU A 75 -1.23 -17.19 -3.53
CA GLU A 75 -2.49 -17.05 -4.26
C GLU A 75 -3.08 -15.63 -4.06
N LYS A 76 -3.45 -15.00 -5.18
CA LYS A 76 -3.81 -13.58 -5.21
C LYS A 76 -5.16 -13.31 -4.57
N GLU A 77 -6.16 -14.16 -4.78
CA GLU A 77 -7.47 -13.99 -4.16
C GLU A 77 -7.39 -14.08 -2.64
N LEU A 78 -6.66 -15.05 -2.09
CA LEU A 78 -6.39 -15.17 -0.66
C LEU A 78 -5.68 -13.92 -0.13
N PHE A 79 -4.69 -13.39 -0.86
CA PHE A 79 -4.06 -12.13 -0.51
C PHE A 79 -5.06 -10.96 -0.50
N PHE A 80 -5.91 -10.84 -1.53
CA PHE A 80 -6.90 -9.78 -1.68
C PHE A 80 -7.97 -9.81 -0.59
N GLU A 81 -8.40 -11.00 -0.17
CA GLU A 81 -9.39 -11.22 0.89
C GLU A 81 -8.85 -10.86 2.28
N THR A 82 -7.56 -11.11 2.52
CA THR A 82 -6.96 -10.98 3.86
C THR A 82 -6.24 -9.65 4.11
N ASN A 83 -5.86 -8.91 3.05
CA ASN A 83 -5.07 -7.68 3.15
C ASN A 83 -5.81 -6.43 2.63
N SER A 84 -6.99 -6.13 3.16
CA SER A 84 -7.82 -4.99 2.72
C SER A 84 -7.15 -3.61 2.80
N GLU A 85 -6.22 -3.44 3.74
CA GLU A 85 -5.53 -2.16 3.96
C GLU A 85 -4.65 -1.72 2.77
N ILE A 86 -4.17 -2.65 1.95
CA ILE A 86 -3.36 -2.31 0.76
C ILE A 86 -4.08 -1.29 -0.12
N THR A 87 -5.40 -1.42 -0.29
CA THR A 87 -6.21 -0.48 -1.06
C THR A 87 -6.32 0.87 -0.36
N VAL A 88 -6.49 0.90 0.97
CA VAL A 88 -6.55 2.17 1.71
C VAL A 88 -5.24 2.95 1.59
N VAL A 89 -4.11 2.26 1.69
CA VAL A 89 -2.79 2.88 1.52
C VAL A 89 -2.60 3.33 0.08
N TRP A 90 -2.96 2.52 -0.91
CA TRP A 90 -2.85 2.89 -2.32
C TRP A 90 -3.68 4.13 -2.65
N GLU A 91 -4.95 4.18 -2.25
CA GLU A 91 -5.82 5.35 -2.45
C GLU A 91 -5.23 6.64 -1.85
N LYS A 92 -4.48 6.53 -0.76
CA LYS A 92 -3.82 7.67 -0.12
C LYS A 92 -2.53 8.13 -0.80
N VAL A 93 -1.88 7.30 -1.63
CA VAL A 93 -0.56 7.62 -2.19
C VAL A 93 -0.53 7.64 -3.72
N LYS A 94 -1.48 7.00 -4.41
CA LYS A 94 -1.46 6.79 -5.87
C LYS A 94 -1.29 8.08 -6.66
N HIS A 95 -1.90 9.17 -6.23
CA HIS A 95 -1.80 10.48 -6.88
C HIS A 95 -0.41 11.13 -6.73
N LEU A 96 0.37 10.73 -5.73
CA LEU A 96 1.73 11.23 -5.49
C LEU A 96 2.77 10.45 -6.30
N VAL A 97 2.49 9.20 -6.67
CA VAL A 97 3.46 8.29 -7.28
C VAL A 97 4.12 8.85 -8.56
N PRO A 98 3.40 9.44 -9.53
CA PRO A 98 4.03 10.00 -10.72
C PRO A 98 5.06 11.09 -10.38
N GLY A 99 4.71 12.00 -9.46
CA GLY A 99 5.62 13.06 -9.02
C GLY A 99 6.81 12.52 -8.21
N LEU A 100 6.60 11.52 -7.36
CA LEU A 100 7.66 10.86 -6.60
C LEU A 100 8.66 10.12 -7.51
N ARG A 101 8.17 9.48 -8.58
CA ARG A 101 9.04 8.85 -9.60
C ARG A 101 9.98 9.87 -10.25
N VAL A 102 9.49 11.07 -10.56
CA VAL A 102 10.29 12.18 -11.07
C VAL A 102 11.27 12.69 -10.02
N GLN A 103 10.80 12.99 -8.80
CA GLN A 103 11.64 13.51 -7.71
C GLN A 103 12.79 12.57 -7.36
N PHE A 104 12.55 11.25 -7.36
CA PHE A 104 13.58 10.25 -7.04
C PHE A 104 14.43 9.85 -8.24
N GLY A 105 14.10 10.30 -9.46
CA GLY A 105 14.75 9.81 -10.68
C GLY A 105 14.60 8.29 -10.86
N ASN A 106 13.53 7.69 -10.32
CA ASN A 106 13.26 6.27 -10.36
C ASN A 106 11.86 6.01 -10.94
N PRO A 107 11.76 5.73 -12.25
CA PRO A 107 10.48 5.41 -12.90
C PRO A 107 9.77 4.18 -12.34
N ALA A 108 10.51 3.25 -11.71
CA ALA A 108 9.97 2.01 -11.16
C ALA A 108 9.55 2.14 -9.68
N PHE A 109 9.61 3.33 -9.08
CA PHE A 109 9.19 3.52 -7.69
C PHE A 109 7.72 3.08 -7.51
N LEU A 110 7.51 2.13 -6.58
CA LEU A 110 6.22 1.51 -6.26
C LEU A 110 5.52 0.79 -7.42
N GLU A 111 6.25 0.33 -8.43
CA GLU A 111 5.68 -0.37 -9.60
C GLU A 111 4.91 -1.64 -9.19
N SER A 112 5.46 -2.44 -8.27
CA SER A 112 4.79 -3.69 -7.88
C SER A 112 3.53 -3.39 -7.07
N PHE A 113 3.59 -2.39 -6.18
CA PHE A 113 2.43 -1.92 -5.45
C PHE A 113 1.33 -1.43 -6.40
N GLU A 114 1.65 -0.56 -7.36
CA GLU A 114 0.71 -0.06 -8.37
C GLU A 114 0.01 -1.21 -9.09
N GLN A 115 0.76 -2.17 -9.62
CA GLN A 115 0.20 -3.30 -10.34
C GLN A 115 -0.77 -4.12 -9.49
N ILE A 116 -0.35 -4.56 -8.30
CA ILE A 116 -1.18 -5.40 -7.43
C ILE A 116 -2.40 -4.64 -6.91
N ALA A 117 -2.28 -3.33 -6.66
CA ALA A 117 -3.41 -2.51 -6.29
C ALA A 117 -4.43 -2.39 -7.43
N THR A 118 -3.98 -2.18 -8.67
CA THR A 118 -4.87 -2.17 -9.86
C THR A 118 -5.57 -3.51 -10.06
N GLU A 119 -4.85 -4.62 -9.92
CA GLU A 119 -5.45 -5.97 -9.99
C GLU A 119 -6.51 -6.16 -8.88
N ARG A 120 -6.22 -5.70 -7.66
CA ARG A 120 -7.18 -5.75 -6.55
C ARG A 120 -8.39 -4.86 -6.78
N GLU A 121 -8.22 -3.68 -7.39
CA GLU A 121 -9.34 -2.81 -7.74
C GLU A 121 -10.30 -3.51 -8.71
N ALA A 122 -9.77 -4.17 -9.75
CA ALA A 122 -10.57 -4.95 -10.69
C ALA A 122 -11.31 -6.11 -9.99
N TYR A 123 -10.62 -6.83 -9.12
CA TYR A 123 -11.20 -7.88 -8.29
C TYR A 123 -12.36 -7.37 -7.42
N LEU A 124 -12.18 -6.23 -6.75
CA LEU A 124 -13.23 -5.64 -5.91
C LEU A 124 -14.42 -5.14 -6.71
N ASN A 125 -14.19 -4.52 -7.88
CA ASN A 125 -15.27 -4.07 -8.75
C ASN A 125 -16.14 -5.24 -9.24
N ALA A 126 -15.54 -6.42 -9.47
CA ALA A 126 -16.27 -7.62 -9.82
C ALA A 126 -16.99 -8.25 -8.63
N LYS A 127 -16.31 -8.35 -7.47
CA LYS A 127 -16.83 -9.08 -6.29
C LYS A 127 -17.81 -8.27 -5.44
N VAL A 128 -17.59 -6.96 -5.29
CA VAL A 128 -18.39 -6.05 -4.47
C VAL A 128 -18.53 -4.69 -5.18
N PRO A 129 -19.35 -4.59 -6.24
CA PRO A 129 -19.55 -3.35 -6.98
C PRO A 129 -19.98 -2.18 -6.06
N GLY A 130 -19.41 -0.99 -6.26
CA GLY A 130 -19.73 0.21 -5.45
C GLY A 130 -18.89 0.39 -4.18
N TYR A 131 -18.12 -0.64 -3.77
CA TYR A 131 -17.32 -0.57 -2.55
C TYR A 131 -16.17 0.47 -2.64
N LEU A 132 -15.48 0.54 -3.78
CA LEU A 132 -14.34 1.43 -3.95
C LEU A 132 -14.77 2.90 -3.97
N GLU A 133 -15.90 3.20 -4.59
CA GLU A 133 -16.51 4.52 -4.61
C GLU A 133 -16.82 4.98 -3.17
N SER A 134 -17.53 4.14 -2.41
CA SER A 134 -17.83 4.42 -1.00
C SER A 134 -16.57 4.54 -0.12
N LEU A 135 -15.51 3.78 -0.43
CA LEU A 135 -14.22 3.93 0.25
C LEU A 135 -13.57 5.28 -0.07
N ARG A 136 -13.51 5.66 -1.34
CA ARG A 136 -12.92 6.93 -1.81
C ARG A 136 -13.62 8.14 -1.23
N GLU A 137 -14.96 8.11 -1.15
CA GLU A 137 -15.76 9.14 -0.47
C GLU A 137 -15.37 9.30 1.00
N ARG A 138 -15.20 8.20 1.75
CA ARG A 138 -14.77 8.23 3.16
C ARG A 138 -13.35 8.73 3.34
N LEU A 139 -12.47 8.49 2.37
CA LEU A 139 -11.08 8.92 2.39
C LEU A 139 -10.87 10.35 1.90
N GLY A 140 -11.86 10.93 1.20
CA GLY A 140 -11.74 12.23 0.54
C GLY A 140 -10.66 12.23 -0.56
N THR A 141 -10.58 11.13 -1.31
CA THR A 141 -9.60 10.88 -2.38
C THR A 141 -10.29 10.62 -3.70
#